data_AF-A0A374MWC0-F1
#
_entry.id   AF-A0A374MWC0-F1
#
_cell.length_a   1.000
_cell.length_b   1.000
_cell.length_c   1.000
_cell.angle_alpha   90.00
_cell.angle_beta   90.00
_cell.angle_gamma   90.00
#
_symmetry.space_group_name_H-M   'P 1'
#
loop_
_entity.id
_entity.type
_entity.pdbx_description
1 polymer ?
#
loop_
_entity_poly.entity_id
_entity_poly.type
_entity_poly.pdbx_seq_one_letter_code
_entity_poly.pdbx_strand_id
1 'polypeptide(L)'
;MNNIKMFEGHKVEVFELNGRVLFNSKHVGKCLDLSESAVRNYLAQMNQKQAIIVKNSDVRDKDIRKLNNAGEKFLTESGVYKLVFKSRKPSAERFSDWVADEVLPSIRKHGAYMTQETLEKALTSPDFLIQLATKLKEEQEARKQAEFKLEEQEPLVAFANKVSDSSNLIDMGKLAKLLNDEHIKIGRNKLFQWLREQKILMKSNIPYQRYIDSGYFQVKESTFKTPYGEKTAQTTYVTGKGQIYITEKLRKCYSI
;
A
#
# COMPACT_ATOMS: atom_id res chain seq x y z
N MET A 1 21.61 -1.64 7.74
CA MET A 1 21.91 -2.67 8.75
C MET A 1 21.15 -3.92 8.36
N ASN A 2 21.86 -5.04 8.17
CA ASN A 2 21.30 -6.27 7.60
C ASN A 2 20.03 -6.76 8.31
N ASN A 3 18.95 -6.85 7.56
CA ASN A 3 17.65 -7.43 7.89
C ASN A 3 17.70 -8.97 8.04
N ILE A 4 18.76 -9.51 8.65
CA ILE A 4 18.98 -10.96 8.77
C ILE A 4 19.03 -11.31 10.25
N LYS A 5 18.10 -12.15 10.70
CA LYS A 5 18.09 -12.73 12.05
C LYS A 5 18.52 -14.19 11.99
N MET A 6 19.22 -14.65 13.02
CA MET A 6 19.57 -16.07 13.18
C MET A 6 18.49 -16.77 14.00
N PHE A 7 17.97 -17.89 13.49
CA PHE A 7 17.03 -18.76 14.21
C PHE A 7 17.46 -20.22 14.03
N GLU A 8 17.77 -20.92 15.12
CA GLU A 8 18.24 -22.32 15.10
C GLU A 8 19.36 -22.58 14.07
N GLY A 9 20.37 -21.71 14.02
CA GLY A 9 21.48 -21.81 13.07
C GLY A 9 21.17 -21.41 11.63
N HIS A 10 19.92 -21.08 11.31
CA HIS A 10 19.47 -20.65 9.99
C HIS A 10 19.32 -19.13 9.91
N LYS A 11 19.76 -18.55 8.79
CA LYS A 11 19.58 -17.11 8.49
C LYS A 11 18.17 -16.88 7.95
N VAL A 12 17.38 -16.08 8.65
CA VAL A 12 16.05 -15.65 8.24
C VAL A 12 16.09 -14.18 7.83
N GLU A 13 15.64 -13.89 6.61
CA GLU A 13 15.51 -12.52 6.11
C GLU A 13 14.19 -11.94 6.67
N VAL A 14 14.31 -10.84 7.40
CA VAL A 14 13.23 -10.19 8.16
C VAL A 14 13.32 -8.68 7.99
N PHE A 15 12.28 -8.05 7.45
CA PHE A 15 12.21 -6.60 7.31
C PHE A 15 10.82 -6.07 7.64
N GLU A 16 10.74 -4.77 7.91
CA GLU A 16 9.48 -4.09 8.20
C GLU A 16 8.96 -3.33 6.98
N LEU A 17 7.70 -3.57 6.62
CA LEU A 17 6.99 -2.88 5.54
C LEU A 17 5.59 -2.49 6.02
N ASN A 18 5.25 -1.19 5.93
CA ASN A 18 3.95 -0.65 6.34
C ASN A 18 3.54 -1.03 7.78
N GLY A 19 4.48 -0.96 8.72
CA GLY A 19 4.25 -1.31 10.14
C GLY A 19 4.08 -2.81 10.40
N ARG A 20 4.39 -3.68 9.42
CA ARG A 20 4.32 -5.13 9.57
C ARG A 20 5.70 -5.73 9.39
N VAL A 21 6.06 -6.62 10.31
CA VAL A 21 7.25 -7.46 10.18
C VAL A 21 6.98 -8.60 9.20
N LEU A 22 7.86 -8.75 8.22
CA LEU A 22 7.76 -9.73 7.15
C LEU A 22 8.96 -10.68 7.19
N PHE A 23 8.67 -11.96 6.97
CA PHE A 23 9.64 -13.04 7.02
C PHE A 23 9.73 -13.73 5.66
N ASN A 24 10.95 -13.99 5.19
CA ASN A 24 11.15 -14.76 3.97
C ASN A 24 10.61 -16.18 4.14
N SER A 25 9.60 -16.52 3.33
CA SER A 25 8.85 -17.78 3.44
C SER A 25 9.72 -19.01 3.24
N LYS A 26 10.73 -18.94 2.36
CA LYS A 26 11.67 -20.04 2.13
C LYS A 26 12.60 -20.26 3.31
N HIS A 27 13.05 -19.19 3.94
CA HIS A 27 13.95 -19.29 5.10
C HIS A 27 13.20 -19.87 6.31
N VAL A 28 11.96 -19.43 6.54
CA VAL A 28 11.08 -20.00 7.57
C VAL A 28 10.81 -21.48 7.28
N GLY A 29 10.56 -21.84 6.02
CA GLY A 29 10.41 -23.23 5.61
C GLY A 29 11.63 -24.09 5.94
N LYS A 30 12.84 -23.60 5.65
CA LYS A 30 14.10 -24.27 6.00
C LYS A 30 14.25 -24.47 7.51
N CYS A 31 13.92 -23.45 8.31
CA CYS A 31 13.93 -23.59 9.77
C CYS A 31 13.00 -24.71 10.25
N LEU A 32 11.90 -24.97 9.52
CA LEU A 32 10.92 -26.00 9.82
C LEU A 32 11.16 -27.34 9.09
N ASP A 33 12.29 -27.53 8.39
CA ASP A 33 12.58 -28.67 7.48
C ASP A 33 11.45 -28.95 6.48
N LEU A 34 10.76 -27.89 6.05
CA LEU A 34 9.76 -27.98 5.00
C LEU A 34 10.45 -27.84 3.64
N SER A 35 10.10 -28.74 2.72
CA SER A 35 10.51 -28.61 1.32
C SER A 35 9.93 -27.35 0.69
N GLU A 36 10.58 -26.81 -0.34
CA GLU A 36 10.07 -25.61 -1.04
C GLU A 36 8.67 -25.84 -1.65
N SER A 37 8.35 -27.08 -2.06
CA SER A 37 7.03 -27.45 -2.54
C SER A 37 5.98 -27.43 -1.42
N ALA A 38 6.32 -27.94 -0.23
CA ALA A 38 5.44 -27.88 0.94
C ALA A 38 5.15 -26.42 1.35
N VAL A 39 6.18 -25.57 1.41
CA VAL A 39 6.02 -24.14 1.70
C VAL A 39 5.09 -23.47 0.70
N ARG A 40 5.26 -23.76 -0.61
CA ARG A 40 4.40 -23.22 -1.67
C ARG A 40 2.94 -23.64 -1.50
N ASN A 41 2.70 -24.90 -1.16
CA ASN A 41 1.36 -25.42 -0.90
C ASN A 41 0.70 -24.73 0.29
N TYR A 42 1.44 -24.51 1.38
CA TYR A 42 0.92 -23.75 2.53
C TYR A 42 0.63 -22.28 2.16
N LEU A 43 1.53 -21.63 1.43
CA LEU A 43 1.36 -20.25 0.95
C LEU A 43 0.17 -20.07 0.00
N ALA A 44 -0.28 -21.14 -0.68
CA ALA A 44 -1.46 -21.11 -1.53
C ALA A 44 -2.77 -21.09 -0.71
N GLN A 45 -2.75 -21.64 0.51
CA GLN A 45 -3.90 -21.70 1.42
C GLN A 45 -3.93 -20.54 2.43
N MET A 46 -2.94 -19.64 2.38
CA MET A 46 -2.86 -18.49 3.27
C MET A 46 -3.67 -17.32 2.71
N ASN A 47 -4.36 -16.61 3.61
CA ASN A 47 -5.04 -15.38 3.27
C ASN A 47 -4.05 -14.19 3.24
N GLN A 48 -4.53 -13.02 2.82
CA GLN A 48 -3.73 -11.79 2.71
C GLN A 48 -3.19 -11.28 4.05
N LYS A 49 -3.73 -11.73 5.19
CA LYS A 49 -3.20 -11.38 6.52
C LYS A 49 -2.02 -12.27 6.92
N GLN A 50 -1.89 -13.45 6.32
CA GLN A 50 -0.88 -14.47 6.65
C GLN A 50 0.31 -14.44 5.69
N ALA A 51 0.04 -14.22 4.41
CA ALA A 51 1.07 -14.09 3.39
C ALA A 51 0.76 -12.89 2.47
N ILE A 52 1.79 -12.10 2.16
CA ILE A 52 1.67 -10.96 1.26
C ILE A 52 2.67 -11.08 0.11
N ILE A 53 2.29 -10.56 -1.05
CA ILE A 53 3.18 -10.45 -2.20
C ILE A 53 3.86 -9.08 -2.12
N VAL A 54 5.19 -9.08 -2.11
CA VAL A 54 6.01 -7.86 -2.09
C VAL A 54 6.76 -7.77 -3.41
N LYS A 55 6.59 -6.66 -4.13
CA LYS A 55 7.30 -6.38 -5.39
C LYS A 55 8.55 -5.56 -5.11
N ASN A 56 9.49 -5.59 -6.06
CA ASN A 56 10.69 -4.77 -5.98
C ASN A 56 10.39 -3.25 -5.90
N SER A 57 9.24 -2.80 -6.41
CA SER A 57 8.78 -1.41 -6.27
C SER A 57 8.51 -1.00 -4.83
N ASP A 58 8.09 -1.95 -3.99
CA ASP A 58 7.53 -1.67 -2.67
C ASP A 58 8.63 -1.51 -1.60
N VAL A 59 9.85 -1.90 -1.95
CA VAL A 59 11.00 -2.05 -1.05
C VAL A 59 12.23 -1.29 -1.56
N ARG A 60 12.05 -0.34 -2.49
CA ARG A 60 13.17 0.43 -3.08
C ARG A 60 14.02 1.15 -2.04
N ASP A 61 13.38 1.62 -0.98
CA ASP A 61 14.02 2.37 0.10
C ASP A 61 14.38 1.49 1.31
N LYS A 62 14.27 0.16 1.16
CA LYS A 62 14.56 -0.80 2.22
C LYS A 62 15.92 -1.47 1.97
N ASP A 63 16.67 -1.67 3.04
CA ASP A 63 17.96 -2.39 3.01
C ASP A 63 17.73 -3.90 2.90
N ILE A 64 17.27 -4.35 1.73
CA ILE A 64 17.04 -5.76 1.39
C ILE A 64 17.58 -6.07 -0.01
N ARG A 65 17.74 -7.36 -0.31
CA ARG A 65 18.13 -7.79 -1.66
C ARG A 65 17.07 -7.37 -2.69
N LYS A 66 17.49 -7.24 -3.95
CA LYS A 66 16.59 -7.02 -5.07
C LYS A 66 15.55 -8.16 -5.13
N LEU A 67 14.28 -7.79 -5.19
CA LEU A 67 13.17 -8.73 -5.34
C LEU A 67 12.77 -8.88 -6.80
N ASN A 68 11.99 -9.93 -7.10
CA ASN A 68 11.37 -10.06 -8.42
C ASN A 68 10.36 -8.92 -8.68
N ASN A 69 10.37 -8.37 -9.89
CA ASN A 69 9.38 -7.35 -10.29
C ASN A 69 7.94 -7.90 -10.29
N ALA A 70 7.77 -9.20 -10.55
CA ALA A 70 6.48 -9.89 -10.44
C ALA A 70 6.01 -10.09 -8.98
N GLY A 71 6.91 -9.91 -8.02
CA GLY A 71 6.66 -10.08 -6.59
C GLY A 71 7.09 -11.42 -6.02
N GLU A 72 7.39 -11.42 -4.73
CA GLU A 72 7.73 -12.60 -3.94
C GLU A 72 6.80 -12.69 -2.71
N LYS A 73 6.44 -13.91 -2.29
CA LYS A 73 5.57 -14.12 -1.13
C LYS A 73 6.37 -14.12 0.17
N PHE A 74 6.06 -13.17 1.05
CA PHE A 74 6.56 -13.09 2.41
C PHE A 74 5.47 -13.46 3.41
N LEU A 75 5.89 -14.02 4.55
CA LEU A 75 5.00 -14.35 5.66
C LEU A 75 4.91 -13.17 6.63
N THR A 76 3.72 -12.92 7.15
CA THR A 76 3.57 -12.09 8.36
C THR A 76 3.81 -12.96 9.60
N GLU A 77 3.88 -12.36 10.78
CA GLU A 77 3.94 -13.11 12.04
C GLU A 77 2.79 -14.14 12.16
N SER A 78 1.58 -13.76 11.78
CA SER A 78 0.42 -14.68 11.75
C SER A 78 0.64 -15.86 10.81
N GLY A 79 1.27 -15.63 9.65
CA GLY A 79 1.66 -16.69 8.71
C GLY A 79 2.72 -17.62 9.28
N VAL A 80 3.72 -17.08 9.98
CA VAL A 80 4.75 -17.87 10.68
C VAL A 80 4.13 -18.75 11.75
N TYR A 81 3.30 -18.20 12.65
CA TYR A 81 2.64 -18.98 13.70
C TYR A 81 1.76 -20.10 13.13
N LYS A 82 1.04 -19.83 12.03
CA LYS A 82 0.24 -20.87 11.35
C LYS A 82 1.10 -22.03 10.81
N LEU A 83 2.33 -21.78 10.39
CA LEU A 83 3.26 -22.85 9.99
C LEU A 83 3.81 -23.59 11.20
N VAL A 84 4.20 -22.85 12.25
CA VAL A 84 4.75 -23.43 13.48
C VAL A 84 3.73 -24.36 14.13
N PHE A 85 2.48 -23.93 14.31
CA PHE A 85 1.42 -24.75 14.92
C PHE A 85 1.02 -25.99 14.10
N LYS A 86 1.40 -26.06 12.81
CA LYS A 86 1.18 -27.26 11.97
C LYS A 86 2.41 -28.16 11.89
N SER A 87 3.58 -27.65 12.28
CA SER A 87 4.84 -28.37 12.15
C SER A 87 4.96 -29.44 13.24
N ARG A 88 5.59 -30.56 12.89
CA ARG A 88 5.92 -31.67 13.81
C ARG A 88 7.38 -31.63 14.26
N LYS A 89 8.07 -30.51 14.02
CA LYS A 89 9.46 -30.36 14.48
C LYS A 89 9.49 -30.22 15.99
N PRO A 90 10.47 -30.83 16.69
CA PRO A 90 10.61 -30.66 18.14
C PRO A 90 10.69 -29.19 18.58
N SER A 91 11.34 -28.32 17.78
CA SER A 91 11.41 -26.88 18.11
C SER A 91 10.08 -26.15 17.94
N ALA A 92 9.31 -26.52 16.92
CA ALA A 92 7.98 -25.98 16.69
C ALA A 92 6.97 -26.49 17.73
N GLU A 93 7.07 -27.76 18.11
CA GLU A 93 6.24 -28.35 19.18
C GLU A 93 6.54 -27.70 20.52
N ARG A 94 7.82 -27.54 20.93
CA ARG A 94 8.18 -26.80 22.15
C ARG A 94 7.57 -25.39 22.21
N PHE A 95 7.62 -24.66 21.10
CA PHE A 95 6.98 -23.33 21.04
C PHE A 95 5.47 -23.41 21.13
N SER A 96 4.86 -24.36 20.40
CA SER A 96 3.40 -24.55 20.38
C SER A 96 2.88 -24.94 21.77
N ASP A 97 3.56 -25.85 22.45
CA ASP A 97 3.24 -26.31 23.80
C ASP A 97 3.41 -25.17 24.80
N TRP A 98 4.52 -24.43 24.76
CA TRP A 98 4.70 -23.24 25.60
C TRP A 98 3.59 -22.20 25.41
N VAL A 99 3.19 -21.94 24.16
CA VAL A 99 2.06 -21.03 23.89
C VAL A 99 0.75 -21.59 24.43
N ALA A 100 0.48 -22.88 24.26
CA ALA A 100 -0.78 -23.52 24.62
C ALA A 100 -0.94 -23.74 26.14
N ASP A 101 0.15 -24.08 26.83
CA ASP A 101 0.14 -24.47 28.24
C ASP A 101 0.40 -23.28 29.18
N GLU A 102 1.19 -22.30 28.74
CA GLU A 102 1.59 -21.15 29.57
C GLU A 102 0.95 -19.84 29.11
N VAL A 103 1.20 -19.44 27.86
CA VAL A 103 0.85 -18.09 27.37
C VAL A 103 -0.66 -17.91 27.26
N LEU A 104 -1.35 -18.76 26.51
CA LEU A 104 -2.80 -18.64 26.27
C LEU A 104 -3.61 -18.82 27.57
N PRO A 105 -3.30 -19.78 28.46
CA PRO A 105 -3.97 -19.88 29.75
C PRO A 105 -3.73 -18.67 30.65
N SER A 106 -2.53 -18.09 30.66
CA SER A 106 -2.24 -16.85 31.39
C SER A 106 -3.10 -15.70 30.87
N ILE A 107 -3.13 -15.48 29.55
CA ILE A 107 -3.96 -14.43 28.94
C ILE A 107 -5.44 -14.65 29.28
N ARG A 108 -5.94 -15.89 29.20
CA ARG A 108 -7.34 -16.20 29.53
C ARG A 108 -7.69 -15.91 30.99
N LYS A 109 -6.78 -16.19 31.93
CA LYS A 109 -7.01 -16.01 33.37
C LYS A 109 -6.80 -14.58 33.85
N HIS A 110 -5.78 -13.90 33.32
CA HIS A 110 -5.28 -12.63 33.86
C HIS A 110 -5.43 -11.46 32.88
N GLY A 111 -5.87 -11.72 31.64
CA GLY A 111 -6.00 -10.72 30.58
C GLY A 111 -4.67 -10.38 29.88
N ALA A 112 -3.54 -10.86 30.38
CA ALA A 112 -2.22 -10.58 29.84
C ALA A 112 -1.23 -11.73 30.08
N TYR A 113 -0.13 -11.71 29.32
CA TYR A 113 1.09 -12.50 29.58
C TYR A 113 2.27 -11.53 29.64
N MET A 114 3.11 -11.68 30.67
CA MET A 114 4.30 -10.87 30.87
C MET A 114 5.45 -11.79 31.23
N THR A 115 6.65 -11.53 30.71
CA THR A 115 7.85 -12.24 31.18
C THR A 115 8.12 -11.89 32.63
N GLN A 116 8.77 -12.80 33.36
CA GLN A 116 9.07 -12.60 34.78
C GLN A 116 9.88 -11.31 35.02
N GLU A 117 10.84 -11.01 34.15
CA GLU A 117 11.59 -9.74 34.17
C GLU A 117 10.68 -8.51 34.03
N THR A 118 9.70 -8.57 33.13
CA THR A 118 8.74 -7.46 32.92
C THR A 118 7.81 -7.30 34.12
N LEU A 119 7.40 -8.41 34.72
CA LEU A 119 6.57 -8.42 35.93
C LEU A 119 7.34 -7.84 37.13
N GLU A 120 8.60 -8.23 37.32
CA GLU A 120 9.47 -7.67 38.36
C GLU A 120 9.67 -6.16 38.17
N LYS A 121 9.93 -5.71 36.93
CA LYS A 121 10.03 -4.27 36.60
C LYS A 121 8.72 -3.52 36.86
N ALA A 122 7.58 -4.13 36.53
CA ALA A 122 6.27 -3.54 36.79
C ALA A 122 5.95 -3.41 38.29
N LEU A 123 6.38 -4.40 39.10
CA LEU A 123 6.16 -4.40 40.55
C LEU A 123 7.13 -3.48 41.29
N THR A 124 8.36 -3.36 40.81
CA THR A 124 9.41 -2.54 41.44
C THR A 124 9.36 -1.07 41.04
N SER A 125 8.75 -0.76 39.88
CA SER A 125 8.71 0.60 39.34
C SER A 125 7.32 0.94 38.77
N PRO A 126 6.46 1.64 39.54
CA PRO A 126 5.15 2.10 39.05
C PRO A 126 5.24 2.93 37.76
N ASP A 127 6.31 3.71 37.59
CA ASP A 127 6.55 4.52 36.40
C ASP A 127 6.73 3.69 35.13
N PHE A 128 7.17 2.43 35.25
CA PHE A 128 7.31 1.54 34.10
C PHE A 128 5.95 1.20 33.49
N LEU A 129 4.95 0.94 34.35
CA LEU A 129 3.59 0.69 33.89
C LEU A 129 2.96 1.93 33.24
N ILE A 130 3.21 3.12 33.80
CA ILE A 130 2.74 4.38 33.23
C ILE A 130 3.36 4.60 31.84
N GLN A 131 4.68 4.45 31.73
CA GLN A 131 5.38 4.60 30.44
C GLN A 131 4.89 3.58 29.41
N LEU A 132 4.70 2.33 29.80
CA LEU A 132 4.18 1.28 28.92
C LEU A 132 2.77 1.61 28.43
N ALA A 133 1.89 2.05 29.34
CA ALA A 133 0.53 2.45 29.00
C ALA A 133 0.50 3.66 28.06
N THR A 134 1.31 4.69 28.33
CA THR A 134 1.42 5.88 27.47
C THR A 134 1.91 5.50 26.08
N LYS A 135 2.95 4.67 25.97
CA LYS A 135 3.48 4.21 24.68
C LYS A 135 2.43 3.43 23.88
N LEU A 136 1.68 2.53 24.53
CA LEU A 136 0.60 1.78 23.88
C LEU A 136 -0.52 2.70 23.40
N LYS A 137 -0.87 3.73 24.18
CA LYS A 137 -1.87 4.74 23.79
C LYS A 137 -1.42 5.53 22.55
N GLU A 138 -0.18 6.00 22.55
CA GLU A 138 0.40 6.73 21.41
C GLU A 138 0.44 5.86 20.15
N GLU A 139 0.81 4.59 20.27
CA GLU A 139 0.80 3.64 19.15
C GLU A 139 -0.62 3.43 18.58
N GLN A 140 -1.62 3.30 19.45
CA GLN A 140 -3.02 3.19 19.03
C GLN A 140 -3.51 4.46 18.32
N GLU A 141 -3.20 5.64 18.85
CA GLU A 141 -3.58 6.92 18.23
C GLU A 141 -2.91 7.09 16.87
N ALA A 142 -1.61 6.80 16.77
CA ALA A 142 -0.87 6.82 15.51
C ALA A 142 -1.48 5.85 14.47
N ARG A 143 -1.82 4.64 14.90
CA ARG A 143 -2.47 3.64 14.04
C ARG A 143 -3.84 4.11 13.56
N LYS A 144 -4.67 4.66 14.46
CA LYS A 144 -5.99 5.18 14.10
C LYS A 144 -5.90 6.34 13.12
N GLN A 145 -4.93 7.25 13.30
CA GLN A 145 -4.69 8.34 12.35
C GLN A 145 -4.21 7.82 10.98
N ALA A 146 -3.37 6.78 10.95
CA ALA A 146 -2.93 6.16 9.70
C ALA A 146 -4.09 5.46 8.98
N GLU A 147 -4.94 4.74 9.71
CA GLU A 147 -6.15 4.11 9.17
C GLU A 147 -7.13 5.15 8.61
N PHE A 148 -7.37 6.24 9.34
CA PHE A 148 -8.22 7.35 8.87
C PHE A 148 -7.69 7.99 7.56
N LYS A 149 -6.37 8.25 7.47
CA LYS A 149 -5.75 8.78 6.25
C LYS A 149 -5.88 7.82 5.06
N LEU A 150 -5.85 6.51 5.30
CA LEU A 150 -6.03 5.51 4.26
C LEU A 150 -7.48 5.45 3.77
N GLU A 151 -8.45 5.57 4.67
CA GLU A 151 -9.87 5.59 4.34
C GLU A 151 -10.25 6.84 3.51
N GLU A 152 -9.74 8.02 3.86
CA GLU A 152 -9.92 9.23 3.06
C GLU A 152 -9.28 9.13 1.66
N GLN A 153 -8.18 8.39 1.55
CA GLN A 153 -7.44 8.22 0.30
C GLN A 153 -7.91 7.04 -0.54
N GLU A 154 -8.68 6.10 0.01
CA GLU A 154 -9.23 4.94 -0.68
C GLU A 154 -9.95 5.30 -2.00
N PRO A 155 -10.88 6.28 -2.04
CA PRO A 155 -11.56 6.64 -3.29
C PRO A 155 -10.63 7.32 -4.30
N LEU A 156 -9.47 7.84 -3.87
CA LEU A 156 -8.47 8.43 -4.77
C LEU A 156 -7.53 7.35 -5.32
N VAL A 157 -7.09 6.42 -4.49
CA VAL A 157 -6.25 5.30 -4.88
C VAL A 157 -7.01 4.34 -5.81
N ALA A 158 -8.29 4.07 -5.51
CA ALA A 158 -9.16 3.28 -6.38
C ALA A 158 -9.32 3.93 -7.77
N PHE A 159 -9.51 5.26 -7.81
CA PHE A 159 -9.57 6.02 -9.06
C PHE A 159 -8.25 5.97 -9.82
N ALA A 160 -7.13 6.21 -9.14
CA ALA A 160 -5.80 6.19 -9.74
C ALA A 160 -5.47 4.84 -10.37
N ASN A 161 -5.80 3.73 -9.70
CA ASN A 161 -5.61 2.38 -10.24
C ASN A 161 -6.50 2.13 -11.46
N LYS A 162 -7.78 2.50 -11.41
CA LYS A 162 -8.72 2.38 -12.55
C LYS A 162 -8.26 3.16 -13.78
N VAL A 163 -7.63 4.32 -13.57
CA VAL A 163 -7.10 5.16 -14.65
C VAL A 163 -5.76 4.66 -15.17
N SER A 164 -4.87 4.17 -14.29
CA SER A 164 -3.52 3.71 -14.63
C SER A 164 -3.49 2.47 -15.52
N ASP A 165 -4.51 1.60 -15.45
CA ASP A 165 -4.62 0.43 -16.33
C ASP A 165 -5.00 0.80 -17.77
N SER A 166 -5.45 2.04 -18.01
CA SER A 166 -5.78 2.52 -19.34
C SER A 166 -4.63 3.35 -19.92
N SER A 167 -3.93 2.79 -20.89
CA SER A 167 -2.90 3.47 -21.70
C SER A 167 -3.48 4.55 -22.63
N ASN A 168 -4.59 5.19 -22.27
CA ASN A 168 -5.37 5.99 -23.20
C ASN A 168 -5.34 7.44 -22.81
N LEU A 169 -4.50 8.17 -23.54
CA LEU A 169 -4.65 9.59 -23.75
C LEU A 169 -6.13 9.90 -24.09
N ILE A 170 -6.86 10.56 -23.18
CA ILE A 170 -8.29 10.85 -23.38
C ILE A 170 -8.52 12.32 -23.70
N ASP A 171 -9.55 12.61 -24.47
CA ASP A 171 -9.98 14.00 -24.68
C ASP A 171 -10.75 14.54 -23.45
N MET A 172 -10.93 15.85 -23.42
CA MET A 172 -11.64 16.55 -22.35
C MET A 172 -13.13 16.17 -22.23
N GLY A 173 -13.76 15.70 -23.31
CA GLY A 173 -15.14 15.24 -23.28
C GLY A 173 -15.28 13.89 -22.58
N LYS A 174 -14.36 12.96 -22.85
CA LYS A 174 -14.28 11.66 -22.18
C LYS A 174 -13.88 11.82 -20.72
N LEU A 175 -12.97 12.75 -20.40
CA LEU A 175 -12.66 13.11 -19.01
C LEU A 175 -13.90 13.64 -18.28
N ALA A 176 -14.68 14.54 -18.89
CA ALA A 176 -15.89 15.06 -18.26
C ALA A 176 -16.92 13.96 -17.96
N LYS A 177 -17.10 12.99 -18.86
CA LYS A 177 -17.97 11.82 -18.60
C LYS A 177 -17.45 11.00 -17.41
N LEU A 178 -16.16 10.70 -17.41
CA LEU A 178 -15.50 9.93 -16.35
C LEU A 178 -15.62 10.62 -14.98
N LEU A 179 -15.54 11.95 -14.92
CA LEU A 179 -15.77 12.73 -13.70
C LEU A 179 -17.22 12.64 -13.21
N ASN A 180 -18.21 12.61 -14.12
CA ASN A 180 -19.61 12.42 -13.72
C ASN A 180 -19.86 11.03 -13.12
N ASP A 181 -19.21 9.99 -13.66
CA ASP A 181 -19.30 8.63 -13.12
C ASP A 181 -18.75 8.55 -11.69
N GLU A 182 -17.77 9.41 -11.35
CA GLU A 182 -17.19 9.59 -10.01
C GLU A 182 -17.95 10.62 -9.15
N HIS A 183 -19.23 10.88 -9.48
CA HIS A 183 -20.13 11.82 -8.80
C HIS A 183 -19.72 13.31 -8.84
N ILE A 184 -18.73 13.69 -9.64
CA ILE A 184 -18.39 15.10 -9.88
C ILE A 184 -19.19 15.61 -11.08
N LYS A 185 -20.32 16.27 -10.80
CA LYS A 185 -21.26 16.76 -11.81
C LYS A 185 -20.70 17.94 -12.62
N ILE A 186 -19.86 17.67 -13.62
CA ILE A 186 -19.26 18.69 -14.49
C ILE A 186 -19.40 18.33 -15.98
N GLY A 187 -19.87 19.28 -16.77
CA GLY A 187 -19.93 19.15 -18.23
C GLY A 187 -18.64 19.59 -18.90
N ARG A 188 -18.36 19.11 -20.12
CA ARG A 188 -17.16 19.44 -20.92
C ARG A 188 -16.85 20.95 -20.95
N ASN A 189 -17.84 21.80 -21.21
CA ASN A 189 -17.61 23.24 -21.33
C ASN A 189 -17.27 23.90 -19.98
N LYS A 190 -17.91 23.44 -18.89
CA LYS A 190 -17.61 23.88 -17.53
C LYS A 190 -16.21 23.43 -17.11
N LEU A 191 -15.80 22.22 -17.48
CA LEU A 191 -14.45 21.72 -17.23
C LEU A 191 -13.39 22.59 -17.94
N PHE A 192 -13.60 22.92 -19.21
CA PHE A 192 -12.72 23.84 -19.93
C PHE A 192 -12.66 25.23 -19.29
N GLN A 193 -13.81 25.76 -18.84
CA GLN A 193 -13.87 27.04 -18.13
C GLN A 193 -13.06 27.00 -16.84
N TRP A 194 -13.31 26.00 -15.99
CA TRP A 194 -12.60 25.82 -14.72
C TRP A 194 -11.08 25.68 -14.93
N LEU A 195 -10.65 24.90 -15.93
CA LEU A 195 -9.22 24.75 -16.25
C LEU A 195 -8.57 26.07 -16.71
N ARG A 196 -9.31 26.95 -17.38
CA ARG A 196 -8.80 28.28 -17.75
C ARG A 196 -8.73 29.22 -16.54
N GLU A 197 -9.74 29.19 -15.68
CA GLU A 197 -9.79 29.97 -14.43
C GLU A 197 -8.62 29.60 -13.50
N GLN A 198 -8.29 28.31 -13.41
CA GLN A 198 -7.14 27.81 -12.65
C GLN A 198 -5.78 28.07 -13.32
N LYS A 199 -5.74 28.76 -14.46
CA LYS A 199 -4.54 28.98 -15.29
C LYS A 199 -3.81 27.67 -15.62
N ILE A 200 -4.58 26.61 -15.89
CA ILE A 200 -4.09 25.33 -16.40
C ILE A 200 -4.12 25.33 -17.93
N LEU A 201 -5.22 25.84 -18.50
CA LEU A 201 -5.35 26.09 -19.93
C LEU A 201 -5.29 27.59 -20.24
N MET A 202 -4.75 27.92 -21.40
CA MET A 202 -4.82 29.24 -22.02
C MET A 202 -6.21 29.49 -22.63
N LYS A 203 -6.48 30.72 -23.07
CA LYS A 203 -7.74 31.08 -23.75
C LYS A 203 -8.01 30.22 -25.00
N SER A 204 -6.95 29.75 -25.65
CA SER A 204 -6.97 28.84 -26.80
C SER A 204 -7.25 27.36 -26.46
N ASN A 205 -7.50 27.02 -25.19
CA ASN A 205 -7.66 25.64 -24.69
C ASN A 205 -6.39 24.77 -24.77
N ILE A 206 -5.23 25.40 -24.98
CA ILE A 206 -3.92 24.76 -24.93
C ILE A 206 -3.38 24.86 -23.48
N PRO A 207 -2.81 23.81 -22.90
CA PRO A 207 -2.21 23.87 -21.56
C PRO A 207 -0.99 24.79 -21.51
N TYR A 208 -0.77 25.43 -20.35
CA TYR A 208 0.52 26.08 -20.11
C TYR A 208 1.65 25.05 -20.13
N GLN A 209 2.82 25.44 -20.67
CA GLN A 209 3.97 24.56 -20.87
C GLN A 209 4.33 23.75 -19.62
N ARG A 210 4.30 24.39 -18.44
CA ARG A 210 4.54 23.72 -17.14
C ARG A 210 3.70 22.45 -16.91
N TYR A 211 2.46 22.40 -17.39
CA TYR A 211 1.58 21.23 -17.22
C TYR A 211 1.80 20.16 -18.30
N ILE A 212 2.37 20.54 -19.45
CA ILE A 212 2.86 19.61 -20.48
C ILE A 212 4.15 18.96 -19.98
N ASP A 213 5.11 19.75 -19.50
CA ASP A 213 6.40 19.28 -18.98
C ASP A 213 6.21 18.39 -17.74
N SER A 214 5.20 18.67 -16.92
CA SER A 214 4.82 17.82 -15.79
C SER A 214 4.12 16.51 -16.19
N GLY A 215 3.83 16.32 -17.49
CA GLY A 215 3.24 15.12 -18.06
C GLY A 215 1.74 14.98 -17.86
N TYR A 216 1.00 16.05 -17.55
CA TYR A 216 -0.45 16.00 -17.32
C TYR A 216 -1.26 16.05 -18.62
N PHE A 217 -0.75 16.71 -19.64
CA PHE A 217 -1.43 16.90 -20.92
C PHE A 217 -0.51 16.60 -22.10
N GLN A 218 -1.13 16.24 -23.22
CA GLN A 218 -0.46 16.14 -24.51
C GLN A 218 -1.29 16.87 -25.56
N VAL A 219 -0.65 17.71 -26.37
CA VAL A 219 -1.30 18.41 -27.48
C VAL A 219 -0.96 17.66 -28.77
N LYS A 220 -1.98 17.37 -29.59
CA LYS A 220 -1.80 16.78 -30.92
C LYS A 220 -2.39 17.71 -31.98
N GLU A 221 -1.70 17.80 -33.10
CA GLU A 221 -2.18 18.53 -34.26
C GLU A 221 -2.99 17.59 -35.16
N SER A 222 -4.10 18.09 -35.70
CA SER A 222 -4.91 17.42 -36.71
C SER A 222 -5.11 18.35 -37.89
N THR A 223 -4.90 17.81 -39.09
CA THR A 223 -5.22 18.48 -40.36
C THR A 223 -6.61 18.06 -40.79
N PHE A 224 -7.41 19.03 -41.26
CA PHE A 224 -8.70 18.75 -41.88
C PHE A 224 -8.86 19.56 -43.15
N LYS A 225 -9.39 18.89 -44.19
CA LYS A 225 -9.64 19.51 -45.49
C LYS A 225 -10.91 20.34 -45.40
N THR A 226 -10.79 21.62 -45.75
CA THR A 226 -11.95 22.49 -45.97
C THR A 226 -12.06 22.80 -47.47
N PRO A 227 -13.23 23.22 -47.97
CA PRO A 227 -13.40 23.65 -49.37
C PRO A 227 -12.45 24.78 -49.80
N TYR A 228 -11.82 25.47 -48.84
CA TYR A 228 -10.91 26.61 -49.04
C TYR A 228 -9.43 26.25 -48.76
N GLY A 229 -9.11 24.97 -48.57
CA GLY A 229 -7.75 24.48 -48.30
C GLY A 229 -7.63 23.64 -47.02
N GLU A 230 -6.42 23.15 -46.73
CA GLU A 230 -6.12 22.41 -45.50
C GLU A 230 -5.96 23.37 -44.32
N LYS A 231 -6.64 23.06 -43.22
CA LYS A 231 -6.49 23.78 -41.94
C LYS A 231 -5.96 22.82 -40.88
N THR A 232 -5.10 23.33 -40.01
CA THR A 232 -4.60 22.63 -38.83
C THR A 232 -5.37 23.07 -37.59
N ALA A 233 -5.67 22.13 -36.70
CA ALA A 233 -6.17 22.41 -35.36
C ALA A 233 -5.33 21.65 -34.33
N GLN A 234 -5.21 22.24 -33.15
CA GLN A 234 -4.55 21.61 -32.02
C GLN A 234 -5.61 21.12 -31.03
N THR A 235 -5.50 19.86 -30.63
CA THR A 235 -6.40 19.24 -29.64
C THR A 235 -5.62 18.83 -28.41
N THR A 236 -6.10 19.29 -27.25
CA THR A 236 -5.54 18.96 -25.94
C THR A 236 -6.13 17.66 -25.41
N TYR A 237 -5.26 16.72 -25.07
CA TYR A 237 -5.61 15.48 -24.41
C TYR A 237 -5.00 15.40 -23.00
N VAL A 238 -5.58 14.54 -22.18
CA VAL A 238 -5.24 14.34 -20.77
C VAL A 238 -4.62 12.95 -20.59
N THR A 239 -3.45 12.90 -19.95
CA THR A 239 -2.77 11.64 -19.60
C THR A 239 -3.39 11.02 -18.35
N GLY A 240 -3.11 9.76 -18.03
CA GLY A 240 -3.58 9.15 -16.77
C GLY A 240 -3.16 9.98 -15.53
N LYS A 241 -1.94 10.52 -15.54
CA LYS A 241 -1.45 11.44 -14.51
C LYS A 241 -2.27 12.74 -14.46
N GLY A 242 -2.65 13.29 -15.61
CA GLY A 242 -3.50 14.48 -15.71
C GLY A 242 -4.92 14.25 -15.22
N GLN A 243 -5.49 13.08 -15.45
CA GLN A 243 -6.82 12.71 -14.98
C GLN A 243 -6.85 12.73 -13.44
N ILE A 244 -5.88 12.08 -12.78
CA ILE A 244 -5.75 12.09 -11.31
C ILE A 244 -5.62 13.53 -10.79
N TYR A 245 -4.71 14.32 -11.37
CA TYR A 245 -4.49 15.71 -10.96
C TYR A 245 -5.74 16.59 -11.04
N ILE A 246 -6.51 16.48 -12.13
CA ILE A 246 -7.74 17.24 -12.31
C ILE A 246 -8.83 16.77 -11.33
N THR A 247 -9.00 15.46 -11.17
CA THR A 247 -9.98 14.89 -10.24
C THR A 247 -9.70 15.32 -8.80
N GLU A 248 -8.45 15.27 -8.34
CA GLU A 248 -8.06 15.73 -6.99
C GLU A 248 -8.39 17.20 -6.76
N LYS A 249 -8.04 18.06 -7.72
CA LYS A 249 -8.32 19.50 -7.63
C LYS A 249 -9.82 19.79 -7.64
N LEU A 250 -10.60 19.07 -8.44
CA LEU A 250 -12.05 19.22 -8.47
C LEU A 250 -12.71 18.70 -7.20
N ARG A 251 -12.28 17.55 -6.65
CA ARG A 251 -12.80 17.06 -5.34
C ARG A 251 -12.61 18.10 -4.24
N LYS A 252 -11.44 18.74 -4.15
CA LYS A 252 -11.21 19.85 -3.19
C LYS A 252 -12.14 21.06 -3.38
N CYS A 253 -12.65 21.30 -4.58
CA CYS A 253 -13.57 22.40 -4.86
C CYS A 253 -15.05 22.01 -4.70
N TYR A 254 -15.40 20.73 -4.84
CA TYR A 254 -16.77 20.21 -4.82
C TYR A 254 -17.14 19.45 -3.54
N SER A 255 -16.16 19.04 -2.72
CA SER A 255 -16.38 18.62 -1.33
C SER A 255 -16.67 19.86 -0.48
N ILE A 256 -17.96 20.18 -0.37
CA ILE A 256 -18.55 21.01 0.69
C ILE A 256 -19.13 20.06 1.72
#